data_AF-A0A558H4H3-F1
#
_entry.id   AF-A0A558H4H3-F1
#
_cell.length_a   1.000
_cell.length_b   1.000
_cell.length_c   1.000
_cell.angle_alpha   90.00
_cell.angle_beta   90.00
_cell.angle_gamma   90.00
#
_symmetry.space_group_name_H-M   'P 1'
#
loop_
_entity.id
_entity.type
_entity.pdbx_description
1 polymer ?
#
loop_
_entity_poly.entity_id
_entity_poly.type
_entity_poly.pdbx_seq_one_letter_code
_entity_poly.pdbx_strand_id
1 'polypeptide(L)'
;MTTNEYPVVLNKTSFEAGNADVVDSNVNVVNQMYQELLNSDEIAGAALNSFFVDFYLTQALAGGFAQYVFTAPEREEVDAYVRAGLEGMGAERHLDLFNRTAAAFDALAEDEAEAYLDGELDESETPLPAVVLLDELDGEFEALLEEEDIIDLNAAYLRDQSELLVLSDEEIEAHIAERVALIPDLAERQAEADEEALANAPEFEVIIRELCDVAGYALEKITMGDPNYEHDGVKTLAWHFSTDHGDYIMVEDDDEAFMIHPETKEIIAAVEFEESEEFVDA
;
A
#
# COMPACT_ATOMS: atom_id res chain seq x y z
N MET A 1 -33.75 1.50 -4.28
CA MET A 1 -32.42 1.26 -3.66
C MET A 1 -31.87 2.63 -3.43
N THR A 2 -31.80 3.07 -2.16
CA THR A 2 -31.00 4.24 -1.82
C THR A 2 -29.57 3.82 -2.07
N THR A 3 -28.98 4.27 -3.17
CA THR A 3 -27.54 4.27 -3.36
C THR A 3 -27.02 4.98 -2.11
N ASN A 4 -26.38 4.22 -1.21
CA ASN A 4 -25.84 4.79 0.01
C ASN A 4 -24.54 5.49 -0.41
N GLU A 5 -24.67 6.66 -1.03
CA GLU A 5 -23.51 7.44 -1.43
C GLU A 5 -22.89 8.00 -0.16
N TYR A 6 -21.75 7.43 0.23
CA TYR A 6 -20.96 7.98 1.32
C TYR A 6 -20.43 9.36 0.93
N PRO A 7 -20.35 10.31 1.89
CA PRO A 7 -19.84 11.64 1.60
C PRO A 7 -18.33 11.61 1.37
N VAL A 8 -17.85 12.50 0.50
CA VAL A 8 -16.42 12.84 0.46
C VAL A 8 -16.07 13.57 1.76
N VAL A 9 -14.90 13.25 2.33
CA VAL A 9 -14.40 13.83 3.57
C VAL A 9 -13.04 14.46 3.29
N LEU A 10 -12.89 15.74 3.63
CA LEU A 10 -11.65 16.50 3.48
C LEU A 10 -11.23 17.14 4.80
N ASN A 11 -9.93 17.30 4.97
CA ASN A 11 -9.35 18.05 6.07
C ASN A 11 -9.58 19.54 5.88
N LYS A 12 -10.01 20.19 6.96
CA LYS A 12 -10.33 21.61 6.99
C LYS A 12 -9.13 22.52 6.69
N THR A 13 -7.96 22.19 7.21
CA THR A 13 -6.74 22.98 6.98
C THR A 13 -6.33 22.90 5.51
N SER A 14 -6.29 21.68 4.97
CA SER A 14 -5.96 21.45 3.55
C SER A 14 -6.98 22.07 2.60
N PHE A 15 -8.27 22.01 2.96
CA PHE A 15 -9.36 22.62 2.19
C PHE A 15 -9.17 24.13 1.96
N GLU A 16 -8.60 24.82 2.95
CA GLU A 16 -8.34 26.27 2.91
C GLU A 16 -6.97 26.63 2.28
N ALA A 17 -6.05 25.66 2.11
CA ALA A 17 -4.67 25.90 1.71
C ALA A 17 -4.48 26.05 0.19
N GLY A 18 -4.90 25.05 -0.58
CA GLY A 18 -4.59 24.97 -2.01
C GLY A 18 -5.31 23.84 -2.73
N ASN A 19 -5.11 23.74 -4.06
CA ASN A 19 -5.70 22.67 -4.86
C ASN A 19 -4.96 21.34 -4.64
N ALA A 20 -3.63 21.37 -4.69
CA ALA A 20 -2.79 20.21 -4.34
C ALA A 20 -3.12 19.70 -2.92
N ASP A 21 -3.20 20.60 -1.94
CA ASP A 21 -3.52 20.21 -0.55
C ASP A 21 -4.90 19.53 -0.44
N VAL A 22 -5.89 19.92 -1.24
CA VAL A 22 -7.21 19.28 -1.28
C VAL A 22 -7.13 17.85 -1.82
N VAL A 23 -6.34 17.64 -2.88
CA VAL A 23 -6.12 16.30 -3.45
C VAL A 23 -5.36 15.44 -2.43
N ASP A 24 -4.26 15.95 -1.88
CA ASP A 24 -3.48 15.28 -0.83
C ASP A 24 -4.34 14.94 0.39
N SER A 25 -5.27 15.83 0.76
CA SER A 25 -6.20 15.56 1.84
C SER A 25 -7.13 14.39 1.53
N ASN A 26 -7.65 14.30 0.31
CA ASN A 26 -8.47 13.16 -0.08
C ASN A 26 -7.65 11.87 -0.04
N VAL A 27 -6.41 11.91 -0.54
CA VAL A 27 -5.49 10.78 -0.52
C VAL A 27 -5.24 10.27 0.90
N ASN A 28 -4.92 11.18 1.82
CA ASN A 28 -4.68 10.83 3.23
C ASN A 28 -5.92 10.22 3.89
N VAL A 29 -7.10 10.77 3.64
CA VAL A 29 -8.35 10.28 4.22
C VAL A 29 -8.73 8.90 3.68
N VAL A 30 -8.60 8.68 2.36
CA VAL A 30 -8.87 7.36 1.74
C VAL A 30 -7.86 6.32 2.24
N ASN A 31 -6.58 6.66 2.33
CA ASN A 31 -5.56 5.78 2.92
C ASN A 31 -5.88 5.42 4.37
N GLN A 32 -6.31 6.39 5.18
CA GLN A 32 -6.74 6.14 6.56
C GLN A 32 -7.95 5.21 6.61
N MET A 33 -8.91 5.34 5.68
CA MET A 33 -10.06 4.43 5.60
C MET A 33 -9.62 2.99 5.25
N TYR A 34 -8.70 2.81 4.31
CA TYR A 34 -8.15 1.48 4.00
C TYR A 34 -7.36 0.88 5.17
N GLN A 35 -6.56 1.68 5.87
CA GLN A 35 -5.84 1.26 7.07
C GLN A 35 -6.78 0.77 8.18
N GLU A 36 -7.96 1.37 8.26
CA GLU A 36 -9.04 0.99 9.18
C GLU A 36 -9.97 -0.10 8.62
N LEU A 37 -9.56 -0.77 7.53
CA LEU A 37 -10.22 -1.93 6.91
C LEU A 37 -11.58 -1.64 6.26
N LEU A 38 -11.83 -0.39 5.85
CA LEU A 38 -12.96 -0.08 4.96
C LEU A 38 -12.65 -0.57 3.54
N ASN A 39 -13.64 -1.20 2.92
CA ASN A 39 -13.57 -1.62 1.53
C ASN A 39 -13.96 -0.47 0.58
N SER A 40 -13.63 -0.61 -0.70
CA SER A 40 -13.94 0.39 -1.73
C SER A 40 -15.44 0.71 -1.85
N ASP A 41 -16.33 -0.27 -1.66
CA ASP A 41 -17.78 -0.07 -1.66
C ASP A 41 -18.30 0.65 -0.40
N GLU A 42 -17.45 0.75 0.62
CA GLU A 42 -17.65 1.50 1.85
C GLU A 42 -16.90 2.84 1.80
N ILE A 43 -16.48 3.34 0.64
CA ILE A 43 -15.86 4.67 0.48
C ILE A 43 -16.67 5.47 -0.57
N ALA A 44 -16.67 6.79 -0.45
CA ALA A 44 -17.32 7.65 -1.43
C ALA A 44 -16.72 7.43 -2.82
N GLY A 45 -17.55 7.09 -3.82
CA GLY A 45 -17.06 6.83 -5.17
C GLY A 45 -16.28 8.02 -5.77
N ALA A 46 -16.69 9.25 -5.48
CA ALA A 46 -15.95 10.45 -5.90
C ALA A 46 -14.57 10.57 -5.21
N ALA A 47 -14.45 10.14 -3.95
CA ALA A 47 -13.16 10.11 -3.25
C ALA A 47 -12.22 9.08 -3.87
N LEU A 48 -12.73 7.88 -4.21
CA LEU A 48 -11.95 6.84 -4.90
C LEU A 48 -11.52 7.26 -6.31
N ASN A 49 -12.44 7.84 -7.08
CA ASN A 49 -12.14 8.40 -8.40
C ASN A 49 -11.01 9.43 -8.33
N SER A 50 -11.09 10.37 -7.37
CA SER A 50 -10.04 11.36 -7.14
C SER A 50 -8.71 10.73 -6.71
N PHE A 51 -8.76 9.75 -5.79
CA PHE A 51 -7.62 9.02 -5.27
C PHE A 51 -6.86 8.28 -6.38
N PHE A 52 -7.58 7.54 -7.23
CA PHE A 52 -6.94 6.75 -8.29
C PHE A 52 -6.46 7.61 -9.46
N VAL A 53 -7.09 8.75 -9.73
CA VAL A 53 -6.53 9.73 -10.69
C VAL A 53 -5.23 10.35 -10.17
N ASP A 54 -5.15 10.67 -8.88
CA ASP A 54 -3.91 11.15 -8.26
C ASP A 54 -2.81 10.07 -8.27
N PHE A 55 -3.17 8.82 -7.96
CA PHE A 55 -2.27 7.67 -8.09
C PHE A 55 -1.74 7.56 -9.52
N TYR A 56 -2.62 7.54 -10.53
CA TYR A 56 -2.23 7.49 -11.94
C TYR A 56 -1.28 8.63 -12.31
N LEU A 57 -1.63 9.88 -11.96
CA LEU A 57 -0.80 11.06 -12.21
C LEU A 57 0.59 10.92 -11.57
N THR A 58 0.65 10.49 -10.31
CA THR A 58 1.90 10.29 -9.57
C THR A 58 2.79 9.24 -10.24
N GLN A 59 2.22 8.09 -10.65
CA GLN A 59 3.01 7.05 -11.31
C GLN A 59 3.46 7.46 -12.71
N ALA A 60 2.58 8.07 -13.50
CA ALA A 60 2.88 8.55 -14.84
C ALA A 60 4.00 9.62 -14.82
N LEU A 61 3.99 10.53 -13.84
CA LEU A 61 5.07 11.51 -13.65
C LEU A 61 6.39 10.88 -13.17
N ALA A 62 6.34 9.76 -12.45
CA ALA A 62 7.53 9.11 -11.92
C ALA A 62 8.26 8.24 -12.97
N GLY A 63 7.53 7.60 -13.88
CA GLY A 63 8.12 6.71 -14.87
C GLY A 63 7.19 6.33 -16.03
N GLY A 64 6.31 7.25 -16.44
CA GLY A 64 5.39 7.05 -17.56
C GLY A 64 4.32 6.00 -17.30
N PHE A 65 3.65 5.59 -18.37
CA PHE A 65 2.59 4.58 -18.27
C PHE A 65 3.13 3.21 -17.83
N ALA A 66 4.40 2.89 -18.11
CA ALA A 66 5.08 1.69 -17.63
C ALA A 66 5.08 1.61 -16.09
N GLN A 67 5.47 2.69 -15.41
CA GLN A 67 5.46 2.78 -13.96
C GLN A 67 4.04 2.62 -13.39
N TYR A 68 3.02 3.20 -14.04
CA TYR A 68 1.62 3.01 -13.67
C TYR A 68 1.21 1.54 -13.79
N VAL A 69 1.48 0.88 -14.92
CA VAL A 69 1.12 -0.53 -15.13
C VAL A 69 1.82 -1.43 -14.12
N PHE A 70 3.09 -1.20 -13.83
CA PHE A 70 3.86 -2.01 -12.89
C PHE A 70 3.34 -1.90 -11.44
N THR A 71 2.82 -0.73 -11.05
CA THR A 71 2.42 -0.45 -9.67
C THR A 71 0.93 -0.57 -9.41
N ALA A 72 0.08 -0.51 -10.44
CA ALA A 72 -1.36 -0.59 -10.28
C ALA A 72 -1.78 -2.02 -9.87
N PRO A 73 -2.28 -2.23 -8.63
CA PRO A 73 -2.88 -3.50 -8.28
C PRO A 73 -4.14 -3.69 -9.13
N GLU A 74 -4.37 -4.91 -9.64
CA GLU A 74 -5.61 -5.24 -10.36
C GLU A 74 -6.01 -4.16 -11.40
N ARG A 75 -5.08 -3.81 -12.29
CA ARG A 75 -5.17 -2.64 -13.19
C ARG A 75 -6.54 -2.42 -13.84
N GLU A 76 -7.26 -3.47 -14.23
CA GLU A 76 -8.59 -3.33 -14.82
C GLU A 76 -9.59 -2.58 -13.91
N GLU A 77 -9.52 -2.81 -12.60
CA GLU A 77 -10.36 -2.13 -11.61
C GLU A 77 -9.90 -0.69 -11.38
N VAL A 78 -8.59 -0.48 -11.21
CA VAL A 78 -8.00 0.86 -11.04
C VAL A 78 -8.28 1.74 -12.25
N ASP A 79 -8.13 1.20 -13.45
CA ASP A 79 -8.45 1.87 -14.71
C ASP A 79 -9.91 2.34 -14.75
N ALA A 80 -10.84 1.59 -14.17
CA ALA A 80 -12.25 1.99 -14.13
C ALA A 80 -12.45 3.24 -13.26
N TYR A 81 -11.78 3.31 -12.11
CA TYR A 81 -11.79 4.50 -11.25
C TYR A 81 -11.09 5.69 -11.91
N VAL A 82 -9.95 5.48 -12.57
CA VAL A 82 -9.24 6.53 -13.31
C VAL A 82 -10.13 7.12 -14.40
N ARG A 83 -10.77 6.28 -15.22
CA ARG A 83 -11.70 6.74 -16.28
C ARG A 83 -12.88 7.51 -15.70
N ALA A 84 -13.54 6.97 -14.68
CA ALA A 84 -14.68 7.62 -14.03
C ALA A 84 -14.29 8.96 -13.37
N GLY A 85 -13.07 9.04 -12.81
CA GLY A 85 -12.52 10.27 -12.24
C GLY A 85 -12.22 11.32 -13.29
N LEU A 86 -11.47 10.97 -14.34
CA LEU A 86 -11.16 11.90 -15.43
C LEU A 86 -12.44 12.41 -16.12
N GLU A 87 -13.43 11.53 -16.34
CA GLU A 87 -14.75 11.92 -16.86
C GLU A 87 -15.47 12.87 -15.89
N GLY A 88 -15.54 12.53 -14.60
CA GLY A 88 -16.20 13.34 -13.58
C GLY A 88 -15.56 14.72 -13.37
N MET A 89 -14.24 14.81 -13.56
CA MET A 89 -13.47 16.05 -13.51
C MET A 89 -13.62 16.92 -14.78
N GLY A 90 -14.13 16.34 -15.88
CA GLY A 90 -14.15 16.99 -17.18
C GLY A 90 -12.77 17.08 -17.86
N ALA A 91 -11.83 16.20 -17.47
CA ALA A 91 -10.50 16.09 -18.06
C ALA A 91 -10.56 15.27 -19.38
N GLU A 92 -11.29 15.80 -20.36
CA GLU A 92 -11.63 15.07 -21.59
C GLU A 92 -10.39 14.65 -22.40
N ARG A 93 -9.34 15.47 -22.40
CA ARG A 93 -8.12 15.20 -23.18
C ARG A 93 -7.26 14.14 -22.50
N HIS A 94 -7.11 14.23 -21.18
CA HIS A 94 -6.40 13.20 -20.41
C HIS A 94 -7.16 11.87 -20.44
N LEU A 95 -8.50 11.89 -20.45
CA LEU A 95 -9.29 10.68 -20.63
C LEU A 95 -9.06 10.03 -22.00
N ASP A 96 -9.03 10.82 -23.08
CA ASP A 96 -8.71 10.30 -24.42
C ASP A 96 -7.31 9.70 -24.47
N LEU A 97 -6.32 10.43 -23.94
CA LEU A 97 -4.93 9.97 -23.88
C LEU A 97 -4.81 8.67 -23.08
N PHE A 98 -5.36 8.62 -21.87
CA PHE A 98 -5.37 7.42 -21.03
C PHE A 98 -5.95 6.20 -21.77
N ASN A 99 -7.09 6.38 -22.46
CA ASN A 99 -7.70 5.29 -23.21
C ASN A 99 -6.85 4.83 -24.41
N ARG A 100 -6.19 5.75 -25.10
CA ARG A 100 -5.26 5.42 -26.20
C ARG A 100 -4.04 4.67 -25.69
N THR A 101 -3.44 5.12 -24.59
CA THR A 101 -2.26 4.50 -23.98
C THR A 101 -2.59 3.12 -23.42
N ALA A 102 -3.71 3.00 -22.69
CA ALA A 102 -4.19 1.72 -22.19
C ALA A 102 -4.44 0.72 -23.33
N ALA A 103 -5.13 1.14 -24.39
CA ALA A 103 -5.39 0.28 -25.55
C ALA A 103 -4.12 -0.09 -26.33
N ALA A 104 -3.12 0.80 -26.37
CA ALA A 104 -1.83 0.50 -26.99
C ALA A 104 -1.06 -0.55 -26.19
N PHE A 105 -1.05 -0.44 -24.86
CA PHE A 105 -0.44 -1.43 -23.97
C PHE A 105 -1.17 -2.78 -24.03
N ASP A 106 -2.50 -2.79 -23.97
CA ASP A 106 -3.31 -4.03 -24.01
C ASP A 106 -3.21 -4.77 -25.35
N ALA A 107 -2.70 -4.10 -26.40
CA ALA A 107 -2.47 -4.70 -27.71
C ALA A 107 -1.09 -5.36 -27.86
N LEU A 108 -0.20 -5.20 -26.89
CA LEU A 108 1.13 -5.81 -26.88
C LEU A 108 1.04 -7.33 -26.73
N ALA A 109 1.93 -8.05 -27.41
CA ALA A 109 2.21 -9.42 -27.02
C ALA A 109 2.97 -9.45 -25.68
N GLU A 110 2.96 -10.59 -24.99
CA GLU A 110 3.56 -10.76 -23.67
C GLU A 110 5.04 -10.38 -23.63
N ASP A 111 5.81 -10.78 -24.66
CA ASP A 111 7.22 -10.43 -24.82
C ASP A 111 7.46 -8.94 -25.12
N GLU A 112 6.54 -8.30 -25.83
CA GLU A 112 6.60 -6.86 -26.10
C GLU A 112 6.24 -6.03 -24.86
N ALA A 113 5.31 -6.52 -24.03
CA ALA A 113 4.94 -5.91 -22.76
C ALA A 113 6.07 -6.03 -21.73
N GLU A 114 6.69 -7.20 -21.60
CA GLU A 114 7.88 -7.38 -20.76
C GLU A 114 9.01 -6.44 -21.18
N ALA A 115 9.32 -6.38 -22.49
CA ALA A 115 10.34 -5.47 -23.01
C ALA A 115 10.03 -3.98 -22.76
N TYR A 116 8.76 -3.58 -22.85
CA TYR A 116 8.33 -2.22 -22.52
C TYR A 116 8.53 -1.91 -21.03
N LEU A 117 8.14 -2.84 -20.15
CA LEU A 117 8.20 -2.66 -18.69
C LEU A 117 9.64 -2.70 -18.16
N ASP A 118 10.51 -3.53 -18.72
CA ASP A 118 11.91 -3.62 -18.31
C ASP A 118 12.73 -2.39 -18.73
N GLY A 119 12.25 -1.62 -19.72
CA GLY A 119 12.95 -0.46 -20.28
C GLY A 119 14.25 -0.83 -21.02
N GLU A 120 14.55 -2.12 -21.17
CA GLU A 120 15.73 -2.64 -21.87
C GLU A 120 15.46 -2.78 -23.37
N LEU A 121 15.45 -1.65 -24.07
CA LEU A 121 15.73 -1.69 -25.50
C LEU A 121 17.25 -1.64 -25.68
N ASP A 122 17.86 -2.74 -26.12
CA ASP A 122 19.26 -2.73 -26.57
C ASP A 122 19.43 -1.61 -27.61
N GLU A 123 20.29 -0.62 -27.32
CA GLU A 123 20.56 0.53 -28.21
C GLU A 123 20.99 0.11 -29.63
N SER A 124 21.38 -1.16 -29.82
CA SER A 124 21.75 -1.74 -31.11
C SER A 124 20.58 -2.35 -31.90
N GLU A 125 19.40 -2.47 -31.31
CA GLU A 125 18.18 -2.98 -31.94
C GLU A 125 17.20 -1.86 -32.29
N THR A 126 16.42 -2.06 -33.36
CA THR A 126 15.37 -1.09 -33.72
C THR A 126 14.20 -1.31 -32.76
N PRO A 127 13.76 -0.29 -32.01
CA PRO A 127 12.66 -0.44 -31.06
C PRO A 127 11.39 -0.87 -31.76
N LEU A 128 10.61 -1.72 -31.10
CA LEU A 128 9.35 -2.21 -31.62
C LEU A 128 8.39 -1.02 -31.86
N PRO A 129 7.64 -0.98 -32.97
CA PRO A 129 6.73 0.13 -33.26
C PRO A 129 5.73 0.42 -32.14
N ALA A 130 5.32 -0.60 -31.39
CA ALA A 130 4.38 -0.44 -30.28
C ALA A 130 5.02 0.23 -29.05
N VAL A 131 6.28 -0.07 -28.75
CA VAL A 131 7.06 0.61 -27.69
C VAL A 131 7.27 2.08 -28.06
N VAL A 132 7.63 2.36 -29.32
CA VAL A 132 7.76 3.74 -29.81
C VAL A 132 6.45 4.52 -29.67
N LEU A 133 5.32 3.89 -29.95
CA LEU A 133 4.01 4.52 -29.77
C LEU A 133 3.73 4.87 -28.30
N LEU A 134 4.05 3.97 -27.36
CA LEU A 134 3.87 4.23 -25.93
C LEU A 134 4.76 5.38 -25.44
N ASP A 135 6.03 5.42 -25.87
CA ASP A 135 6.93 6.54 -25.57
C ASP A 135 6.41 7.87 -26.13
N GLU A 136 5.85 7.88 -27.34
CA GLU A 136 5.23 9.06 -27.94
C GLU A 136 4.00 9.53 -27.13
N LEU A 137 3.20 8.60 -26.60
CA LEU A 137 2.03 8.90 -25.78
C LEU A 137 2.41 9.42 -24.39
N ASP A 138 3.48 8.89 -23.77
CA ASP A 138 4.05 9.43 -22.54
C ASP A 138 4.57 10.86 -22.75
N GLY A 139 5.19 11.14 -23.90
CA GLY A 139 5.56 12.50 -24.29
C GLY A 139 4.36 13.44 -24.51
N GLU A 140 3.24 12.93 -25.03
CA GLU A 140 1.98 13.68 -25.15
C GLU A 140 1.39 14.02 -23.77
N PHE A 141 1.53 13.12 -22.79
CA PHE A 141 1.04 13.32 -21.42
C PHE A 141 1.69 14.53 -20.74
N GLU A 142 3.02 14.62 -20.77
CA GLU A 142 3.75 15.75 -20.18
C GLU A 142 3.34 17.09 -20.79
N ALA A 143 3.21 17.14 -22.12
CA ALA A 143 2.78 18.35 -22.82
C ALA A 143 1.33 18.72 -22.49
N LEU A 144 0.47 17.72 -22.30
CA LEU A 144 -0.94 17.93 -22.00
C LEU A 144 -1.17 18.52 -20.60
N LEU A 145 -0.34 18.15 -19.61
CA LEU A 145 -0.42 18.71 -18.26
C LEU A 145 -0.25 20.23 -18.21
N GLU A 146 0.49 20.83 -19.15
CA GLU A 146 0.62 22.29 -19.24
C GLU A 146 -0.68 22.99 -19.68
N GLU A 147 -1.58 22.28 -20.36
CA GLU A 147 -2.80 22.81 -20.95
C GLU A 147 -4.08 22.38 -20.21
N GLU A 148 -4.07 21.19 -19.62
CA GLU A 148 -5.16 20.60 -18.84
C GLU A 148 -4.60 20.11 -17.50
N ASP A 149 -4.71 20.97 -16.48
CA ASP A 149 -4.18 20.72 -15.14
C ASP A 149 -5.10 19.79 -14.35
N ILE A 150 -4.70 18.52 -14.24
CA ILE A 150 -5.46 17.49 -13.52
C ILE A 150 -5.59 17.84 -12.03
N ILE A 151 -4.60 18.48 -11.40
CA ILE A 151 -4.66 18.80 -9.96
C ILE A 151 -5.76 19.83 -9.71
N ASP A 152 -5.81 20.88 -10.55
CA ASP A 152 -6.85 21.90 -10.47
C ASP A 152 -8.25 21.34 -10.73
N LEU A 153 -8.39 20.47 -11.74
CA LEU A 153 -9.67 19.81 -12.06
C LEU A 153 -10.11 18.84 -10.96
N ASN A 154 -9.19 18.06 -10.42
CA ASN A 154 -9.45 17.11 -9.33
C ASN A 154 -9.89 17.84 -8.05
N ALA A 155 -9.19 18.91 -7.68
CA ALA A 155 -9.57 19.72 -6.53
C ALA A 155 -10.94 20.41 -6.72
N ALA A 156 -11.27 20.83 -7.95
CA ALA A 156 -12.61 21.37 -8.25
C ALA A 156 -13.70 20.30 -8.13
N TYR A 157 -13.43 19.10 -8.67
CA TYR A 157 -14.32 17.94 -8.59
C TYR A 157 -14.64 17.55 -7.14
N LEU A 158 -13.63 17.48 -6.27
CA LEU A 158 -13.83 17.20 -4.84
C LEU A 158 -14.66 18.28 -4.13
N ARG A 159 -14.48 19.56 -4.49
CA ARG A 159 -15.21 20.68 -3.88
C ARG A 159 -16.67 20.77 -4.31
N ASP A 160 -17.03 20.23 -5.48
CA ASP A 160 -18.39 20.29 -6.03
C ASP A 160 -19.32 19.19 -5.48
N GLN A 161 -18.79 18.27 -4.65
CA GLN A 161 -19.56 17.17 -4.10
C GLN A 161 -20.68 17.65 -3.16
N SER A 162 -21.91 17.22 -3.42
CA SER A 162 -23.13 17.77 -2.76
C SER A 162 -23.23 17.49 -1.26
N GLU A 163 -22.55 16.46 -0.78
CA GLU A 163 -22.53 16.05 0.64
C GLU A 163 -21.12 16.12 1.24
N LEU A 164 -20.24 16.95 0.66
CA LEU A 164 -18.87 17.12 1.14
C LEU A 164 -18.83 17.48 2.65
N LEU A 165 -18.04 16.72 3.40
CA LEU A 165 -17.71 17.00 4.79
C LEU A 165 -16.30 17.58 4.86
N VAL A 166 -16.17 18.73 5.53
CA VAL A 166 -14.88 19.39 5.80
C VAL A 166 -14.66 19.42 7.30
N LEU A 167 -13.74 18.59 7.78
CA LEU A 167 -13.59 18.19 9.18
C LEU A 167 -12.17 18.50 9.70
N SER A 168 -11.98 18.69 11.00
CA SER A 168 -10.65 18.67 11.63
C SER A 168 -10.06 17.26 11.68
N ASP A 169 -8.77 17.12 11.98
CA ASP A 169 -8.12 15.81 12.14
C ASP A 169 -8.88 14.93 13.14
N GLU A 170 -9.25 15.47 14.30
CA GLU A 170 -9.98 14.72 15.33
C GLU A 170 -11.40 14.34 14.89
N GLU A 171 -12.04 15.19 14.07
CA GLU A 171 -13.37 14.91 13.51
C GLU A 171 -13.31 13.84 12.41
N ILE A 172 -12.23 13.81 11.62
CA ILE A 172 -11.97 12.76 10.61
C ILE A 172 -11.76 11.42 11.31
N GLU A 173 -10.89 11.36 12.32
CA GLU A 173 -10.65 10.15 13.11
C GLU A 173 -11.95 9.61 13.71
N ALA A 174 -12.74 10.49 14.35
CA ALA A 174 -14.03 10.11 14.91
C ALA A 174 -15.02 9.62 13.84
N HIS A 175 -15.06 10.29 12.68
CA HIS A 175 -15.93 9.90 11.58
C HIS A 175 -15.57 8.53 11.01
N ILE A 176 -14.27 8.24 10.81
CA ILE A 176 -13.82 6.93 10.34
C ILE A 176 -14.15 5.86 11.39
N ALA A 177 -13.85 6.10 12.67
CA ALA A 177 -14.15 5.14 13.74
C ALA A 177 -15.66 4.82 13.85
N GLU A 178 -16.54 5.82 13.67
CA GLU A 178 -17.99 5.60 13.63
C GLU A 178 -18.41 4.69 12.47
N ARG A 179 -17.72 4.77 11.32
CA ARG A 179 -17.99 3.93 10.15
C ARG A 179 -17.46 2.52 10.34
N VAL A 180 -16.24 2.37 10.85
CA VAL A 180 -15.63 1.08 11.20
C VAL A 180 -16.54 0.30 12.15
N ALA A 181 -17.12 0.97 13.16
CA ALA A 181 -18.04 0.35 14.11
C ALA A 181 -19.34 -0.22 13.49
N LEU A 182 -19.65 0.13 12.24
CA LEU A 182 -20.80 -0.38 11.49
C LEU A 182 -20.47 -1.54 10.55
N ILE A 183 -19.18 -1.89 10.38
CA ILE A 183 -18.73 -3.00 9.53
C ILE A 183 -19.19 -4.33 10.15
N PRO A 184 -20.07 -5.11 9.50
CA PRO A 184 -20.64 -6.33 10.09
C PRO A 184 -19.62 -7.45 10.31
N ASP A 185 -18.61 -7.51 9.45
CA ASP A 185 -17.57 -8.53 9.33
C ASP A 185 -16.20 -8.02 9.80
N LEU A 186 -16.14 -6.93 10.58
CA LEU A 186 -14.88 -6.31 11.00
C LEU A 186 -13.92 -7.30 11.66
N ALA A 187 -14.43 -8.17 12.53
CA ALA A 187 -13.62 -9.17 13.23
C ALA A 187 -13.00 -10.21 12.28
N GLU A 188 -13.67 -10.53 11.17
CA GLU A 188 -13.16 -11.43 10.14
C GLU A 188 -12.06 -10.73 9.34
N ARG A 189 -12.30 -9.48 8.91
CA ARG A 189 -11.29 -8.67 8.20
C ARG A 189 -10.03 -8.42 9.03
N GLN A 190 -10.19 -8.17 10.33
CA GLN A 190 -9.07 -8.03 11.26
C GLN A 190 -8.26 -9.32 11.36
N ALA A 191 -8.93 -10.47 11.46
CA ALA A 191 -8.24 -11.75 11.50
C ALA A 191 -7.48 -12.06 10.20
N GLU A 192 -8.06 -11.74 9.04
CA GLU A 192 -7.39 -11.87 7.73
C GLU A 192 -6.19 -10.93 7.61
N ALA A 193 -6.35 -9.66 7.99
CA ALA A 193 -5.25 -8.69 7.98
C ALA A 193 -4.11 -9.09 8.94
N ASP A 194 -4.45 -9.62 10.12
CA ASP A 194 -3.47 -10.14 11.08
C ASP A 194 -2.75 -11.39 10.53
N GLU A 195 -3.46 -12.28 9.82
CA GLU A 195 -2.89 -13.46 9.17
C GLU A 195 -1.94 -13.08 8.02
N GLU A 196 -2.35 -12.14 7.17
CA GLU A 196 -1.50 -11.62 6.09
C GLU A 196 -0.27 -10.88 6.63
N ALA A 197 -0.45 -10.05 7.66
CA ALA A 197 0.66 -9.38 8.34
C ALA A 197 1.65 -10.38 8.93
N LEU A 198 1.15 -11.48 9.51
CA LEU A 198 1.99 -12.56 10.02
C LEU A 198 2.71 -13.32 8.90
N ALA A 199 2.03 -13.60 7.78
CA ALA A 199 2.62 -14.28 6.62
C ALA A 199 3.75 -13.47 5.96
N ASN A 200 3.66 -12.14 6.02
CA ASN A 200 4.68 -11.22 5.51
C ASN A 200 5.66 -10.73 6.59
N ALA A 201 5.49 -11.15 7.85
CA ALA A 201 6.36 -10.75 8.94
C ALA A 201 7.77 -11.35 8.73
N PRO A 202 8.84 -10.60 9.06
CA PRO A 202 10.18 -11.17 9.09
C PRO A 202 10.24 -12.38 10.03
N GLU A 203 11.03 -13.38 9.67
CA GLU A 203 11.17 -14.64 10.41
C GLU A 203 11.43 -14.43 11.91
N PHE A 204 12.33 -13.51 12.28
CA PHE A 204 12.63 -13.18 13.68
C PHE A 204 11.41 -12.70 14.46
N GLU A 205 10.46 -12.01 13.81
CA GLU A 205 9.25 -11.53 14.47
C GLU A 205 8.27 -12.68 14.72
N VAL A 206 8.13 -13.59 13.77
CA VAL A 206 7.32 -14.81 13.91
C VAL A 206 7.83 -15.64 15.09
N ILE A 207 9.14 -15.85 15.16
CA ILE A 207 9.81 -16.58 16.24
C ILE A 207 9.59 -15.89 17.60
N ILE A 208 9.75 -14.56 17.68
CA ILE A 208 9.51 -13.81 18.92
C ILE A 208 8.06 -13.94 19.38
N ARG A 209 7.09 -13.90 18.46
CA ARG A 209 5.66 -14.09 18.78
C ARG A 209 5.42 -15.50 19.32
N GLU A 210 5.97 -16.53 18.68
CA GLU A 210 5.84 -17.91 19.15
C GLU A 210 6.48 -18.12 20.53
N LEU A 211 7.65 -17.54 20.77
CA LEU A 211 8.30 -17.56 22.09
C LEU A 211 7.44 -16.89 23.17
N CYS A 212 6.79 -15.76 22.84
CA CYS A 212 5.87 -15.09 23.74
C CYS A 212 4.63 -15.95 24.02
N ASP A 213 4.08 -16.62 23.01
CA ASP A 213 2.93 -17.52 23.16
C ASP A 213 3.28 -18.74 24.04
N VAL A 214 4.46 -19.33 23.85
CA VAL A 214 4.98 -20.41 24.70
C VAL A 214 5.17 -19.94 26.15
N ALA A 215 5.64 -18.70 26.35
CA ALA A 215 5.78 -18.08 27.67
C ALA A 215 4.43 -17.64 28.29
N GLY A 216 3.38 -17.50 27.48
CA GLY A 216 2.11 -16.91 27.86
C GLY A 216 2.18 -15.39 28.09
N TYR A 217 3.09 -14.70 27.40
CA TYR A 217 3.31 -13.25 27.48
C TYR A 217 2.74 -12.54 26.25
N ALA A 218 2.34 -11.28 26.41
CA ALA A 218 1.91 -10.45 25.29
C ALA A 218 3.10 -9.62 24.77
N LEU A 219 3.46 -9.79 23.50
CA LEU A 219 4.47 -8.96 22.83
C LEU A 219 3.95 -7.53 22.70
N GLU A 220 4.72 -6.55 23.20
CA GLU A 220 4.40 -5.13 23.07
C GLU A 220 5.13 -4.48 21.89
N LYS A 221 6.43 -4.79 21.71
CA LYS A 221 7.25 -4.24 20.61
C LYS A 221 8.58 -4.98 20.46
N ILE A 222 9.11 -5.01 19.25
CA ILE A 222 10.51 -5.34 18.96
C ILE A 222 11.30 -4.02 18.87
N THR A 223 12.42 -3.94 19.58
CA THR A 223 13.14 -2.67 19.79
C THR A 223 14.37 -2.53 18.91
N MET A 224 15.20 -3.57 18.78
CA MET A 224 16.46 -3.50 18.04
C MET A 224 17.09 -4.88 17.86
N GLY A 225 17.80 -5.08 16.75
CA GLY A 225 18.74 -6.18 16.57
C GLY A 225 20.17 -5.78 16.97
N ASP A 226 20.84 -6.59 17.80
CA ASP A 226 22.25 -6.48 18.18
C ASP A 226 23.08 -7.59 17.50
N PRO A 227 23.82 -7.29 16.42
CA PRO A 227 24.62 -8.28 15.71
C PRO A 227 25.92 -8.68 16.44
N ASN A 228 26.20 -8.10 17.62
CA ASN A 228 27.41 -8.36 18.39
C ASN A 228 27.15 -8.96 19.77
N TYR A 229 25.94 -9.47 20.02
CA TYR A 229 25.61 -10.10 21.29
C TYR A 229 26.45 -11.35 21.51
N GLU A 230 27.03 -11.51 22.71
CA GLU A 230 27.77 -12.72 23.06
C GLU A 230 26.84 -13.72 23.76
N HIS A 231 26.56 -14.84 23.10
CA HIS A 231 25.86 -16.00 23.64
C HIS A 231 26.82 -17.20 23.65
N ASP A 232 27.01 -17.83 24.82
CA ASP A 232 27.93 -18.96 25.00
C ASP A 232 29.37 -18.77 24.47
N GLY A 233 29.84 -17.51 24.49
CA GLY A 233 31.18 -17.13 24.04
C GLY A 233 31.32 -16.99 22.52
N VAL A 234 30.21 -17.11 21.78
CA VAL A 234 30.10 -16.87 20.35
C VAL A 234 29.32 -15.57 20.13
N LYS A 235 29.70 -14.81 19.10
CA LYS A 235 28.93 -13.64 18.69
C LYS A 235 27.76 -14.08 17.81
N THR A 236 26.55 -13.74 18.25
CA THR A 236 25.29 -14.09 17.60
C THR A 236 24.43 -12.84 17.45
N LEU A 237 23.54 -12.83 16.45
CA LEU A 237 22.52 -11.80 16.32
C LEU A 237 21.46 -12.01 17.41
N ALA A 238 21.18 -10.97 18.18
CA ALA A 238 20.14 -11.01 19.19
C ALA A 238 19.09 -9.94 18.96
N TRP A 239 17.83 -10.27 19.16
CA TRP A 239 16.72 -9.33 19.02
C TRP A 239 16.18 -8.93 20.39
N HIS A 240 16.15 -7.63 20.66
CA HIS A 240 15.60 -7.09 21.90
C HIS A 240 14.13 -6.75 21.72
N PHE A 241 13.28 -7.19 22.63
CA PHE A 241 11.84 -6.93 22.58
C PHE A 241 11.26 -6.74 23.99
N SER A 242 10.10 -6.06 24.06
CA SER A 242 9.37 -5.81 25.29
C SER A 242 8.04 -6.56 25.27
N THR A 243 7.64 -7.04 26.43
CA THR A 243 6.36 -7.71 26.68
C THR A 243 5.67 -7.08 27.89
N ASP A 244 4.44 -7.49 28.16
CA ASP A 244 3.72 -7.14 29.40
C ASP A 244 4.43 -7.63 30.69
N HIS A 245 5.43 -8.49 30.58
CA HIS A 245 6.25 -9.01 31.68
C HIS A 245 7.66 -8.40 31.76
N GLY A 246 7.99 -7.47 30.86
CA GLY A 246 9.28 -6.77 30.82
C GLY A 246 10.06 -7.00 29.52
N ASP A 247 11.35 -6.69 29.57
CA ASP A 247 12.24 -6.74 28.41
C ASP A 247 12.97 -8.08 28.31
N TYR A 248 13.09 -8.59 27.09
CA TYR A 248 13.69 -9.88 26.78
C TYR A 248 14.58 -9.80 25.52
N ILE A 249 15.40 -10.83 25.35
CA ILE A 249 16.29 -11.00 24.21
C ILE A 249 15.95 -12.33 23.56
N MET A 250 15.74 -12.33 22.25
CA MET A 250 15.70 -13.55 21.45
C MET A 250 17.08 -13.80 20.84
N VAL A 251 17.54 -15.05 20.91
CA VAL A 251 18.75 -15.54 20.24
C VAL A 251 18.38 -16.83 19.50
N GLU A 252 18.83 -16.95 18.27
CA GLU A 252 18.70 -18.14 17.43
C GLU A 252 20.03 -18.90 17.39
N ASP A 253 19.96 -20.21 17.57
CA ASP A 253 21.01 -21.17 17.24
C ASP A 253 20.56 -22.03 16.03
N ASP A 254 21.35 -23.04 15.64
CA ASP A 254 21.11 -23.81 14.41
C ASP A 254 19.75 -24.57 14.41
N ASP A 255 19.27 -24.99 15.59
CA ASP A 255 18.09 -25.88 15.74
C ASP A 255 16.95 -25.26 16.59
N GLU A 256 17.22 -24.18 17.32
CA GLU A 256 16.30 -23.61 18.31
C GLU A 256 16.42 -22.08 18.39
N ALA A 257 15.34 -21.44 18.82
CA ALA A 257 15.33 -20.06 19.27
C ALA A 257 15.01 -19.97 20.77
N PHE A 258 15.65 -19.04 21.48
CA PHE A 258 15.50 -18.86 22.92
C PHE A 258 15.05 -17.46 23.29
N MET A 259 14.08 -17.37 24.19
CA MET A 259 13.74 -16.14 24.89
C MET A 259 14.51 -16.06 26.21
N ILE A 260 15.36 -15.05 26.36
CA ILE A 260 16.30 -14.92 27.47
C ILE A 260 16.07 -13.63 28.23
N HIS A 261 16.00 -13.70 29.56
CA HIS A 261 15.97 -12.51 30.39
C HIS A 261 17.35 -11.80 30.37
N PRO A 262 17.40 -10.49 30.06
CA PRO A 262 18.65 -9.79 29.73
C PRO A 262 19.65 -9.76 30.89
N GLU A 263 19.16 -9.60 32.12
CA GLU A 263 19.99 -9.53 33.33
C GLU A 263 20.35 -10.90 33.92
N THR A 264 19.36 -11.78 34.13
CA THR A 264 19.56 -13.07 34.80
C THR A 264 20.13 -14.14 33.89
N LYS A 265 20.04 -13.95 32.56
CA LYS A 265 20.40 -14.93 31.53
C LYS A 265 19.60 -16.23 31.61
N GLU A 266 18.43 -16.18 32.25
CA GLU A 266 17.49 -17.29 32.32
C GLU A 266 16.73 -17.43 31.00
N ILE A 267 16.65 -18.67 30.48
CA ILE A 267 15.78 -19.01 29.34
C ILE A 267 14.35 -19.13 29.87
N ILE A 268 13.46 -18.33 29.30
CA ILE A 268 12.05 -18.24 29.66
C ILE A 268 11.20 -19.16 28.78
N ALA A 269 11.51 -19.21 27.49
CA ALA A 269 10.87 -20.06 26.50
C ALA A 269 11.89 -20.46 25.43
N ALA A 270 11.61 -21.57 24.75
CA ALA A 270 12.37 -22.06 23.62
C ALA A 270 11.40 -22.60 22.55
N VAL A 271 11.75 -22.43 21.29
CA VAL A 271 11.04 -22.96 20.12
C VAL A 271 12.05 -23.75 19.31
N GLU A 272 11.73 -25.01 19.00
CA GLU A 272 12.53 -25.87 18.11
C GLU A 272 12.12 -25.60 16.65
N PHE A 273 13.09 -25.48 15.74
CA PHE A 273 12.79 -25.42 14.31
C PHE A 273 12.52 -26.84 13.79
N GLU A 274 11.41 -27.05 13.09
CA GLU A 274 11.19 -28.34 12.43
C GLU A 274 12.23 -28.51 11.31
N GLU A 275 13.12 -29.51 11.43
CA GLU A 275 13.92 -29.98 10.29
C GLU A 275 12.93 -30.34 9.16
N SER A 276 12.88 -29.52 8.11
CA SER A 276 12.21 -29.94 6.88
C SER A 276 12.88 -31.23 6.45
N GLU A 277 12.17 -32.36 6.47
CA GLU A 277 12.65 -33.62 5.89
C GLU A 277 12.91 -33.38 4.40
N GLU A 278 14.08 -32.85 4.05
CA GLU A 278 14.60 -32.88 2.70
C GLU A 278 14.58 -34.35 2.29
N PHE A 279 13.78 -34.64 1.27
CA PHE A 279 13.60 -35.95 0.67
C PHE A 279 14.96 -36.61 0.41
N VAL A 280 15.43 -37.42 1.36
CA VAL A 280 16.43 -38.44 1.10
C VAL A 280 15.66 -39.65 0.58
N ASP A 281 15.40 -39.66 -0.72
CA ASP A 281 15.16 -40.92 -1.41
C ASP A 281 15.78 -40.94 -2.81
N ALA A 282 16.85 -41.76 -2.87
CA ALA A 282 17.50 -42.47 -3.98
C ALA A 282 18.59 -41.79 -4.83
#